data_AF-A0A520Z1M5-F1
#
_entry.id   AF-A0A520Z1M5-F1
#
_cell.length_a   1.000
_cell.length_b   1.000
_cell.length_c   1.000
_cell.angle_alpha   90.00
_cell.angle_beta   90.00
_cell.angle_gamma   90.00
#
_symmetry.space_group_name_H-M   'P 1'
#
loop_
_entity.id
_entity.type
_entity.pdbx_description
1 polymer ?
#
loop_
_entity_poly.entity_id
_entity_poly.type
_entity_poly.pdbx_seq_one_letter_code
_entity_poly.pdbx_strand_id
1 'polypeptide(L)'
;MTSEGIRKIIVFIFFTMVFASISLLITGFRFGIDNNVFHIPYVLRLASQPEFSNDAFYASLKYFTSLVWPVLRLVTTESNIYDVFRVANFISRASAFGAIQFLLRANSLTNIWGIITCMGVLSVTPWLVGYSVVGCHGLFINYFTHTEVTWPFVFLSLTLLSLRKTAASAAMTGAAFSINAFVGIWLIFVNSFSLLYDRQPLDFRRTVWSLVSFLLLASPTILWIALVAGSPDSKVSFSFIEYIRRYYSGHFLIEAATKTDMAALVLIYVSGLFAARFVPNSRYWIGVQLACLLVFLGGYPCPVFLTTDLFLICTYYDPPA
;
A
#
# COMPACT_ATOMS: atom_id res chain seq x y z
N MET A 1 32.32 -3.34 11.48
CA MET A 1 31.80 -2.41 10.45
C MET A 1 32.82 -1.30 10.30
N THR A 2 33.26 -0.97 9.08
CA THR A 2 34.28 0.09 8.88
C THR A 2 33.69 1.48 9.11
N SER A 3 34.52 2.46 9.45
CA SER A 3 34.11 3.88 9.56
C SER A 3 33.38 4.37 8.30
N GLU A 4 33.84 3.91 7.13
CA GLU A 4 33.21 4.19 5.85
C GLU A 4 31.79 3.59 5.71
N GLY A 5 31.58 2.38 6.24
CA GLY A 5 30.26 1.76 6.28
C GLY A 5 29.27 2.54 7.16
N ILE A 6 29.73 2.97 8.34
CA ILE A 6 28.93 3.81 9.26
C ILE A 6 28.53 5.12 8.57
N ARG A 7 29.49 5.80 7.92
CA ARG A 7 29.23 7.05 7.19
C ARG A 7 28.16 6.88 6.12
N LYS A 8 28.22 5.81 5.33
CA LYS A 8 27.22 5.53 4.29
C LYS A 8 25.82 5.31 4.84
N ILE A 9 25.69 4.63 5.98
CA ILE A 9 24.40 4.41 6.66
C ILE A 9 23.85 5.73 7.19
N ILE A 10 24.67 6.55 7.85
CA ILE A 10 24.25 7.86 8.37
C ILE A 10 23.75 8.74 7.23
N VAL A 11 24.50 8.83 6.12
CA VAL A 11 24.10 9.61 4.94
C VAL A 11 22.81 9.08 4.34
N PHE A 12 22.63 7.75 4.30
CA PHE A 12 21.40 7.14 3.82
C PHE A 12 20.18 7.55 4.64
N ILE A 13 20.29 7.41 5.98
CA ILE A 13 19.22 7.76 6.91
C ILE A 13 18.94 9.26 6.84
N PHE A 14 19.98 10.08 6.82
CA PHE A 14 19.83 11.54 6.73
C PHE A 14 19.00 11.97 5.52
N PHE A 15 19.34 11.51 4.31
CA PHE A 15 18.58 11.87 3.11
C PHE A 15 17.14 11.35 3.15
N THR A 16 16.94 10.12 3.64
CA THR A 16 15.61 9.55 3.82
C THR A 16 14.73 10.46 4.70
N MET A 17 15.26 10.91 5.84
CA MET A 17 14.55 11.76 6.78
C MET A 17 14.30 13.16 6.22
N VAL A 18 15.28 13.74 5.52
CA VAL A 18 15.15 15.07 4.89
C VAL A 18 14.05 15.07 3.84
N PHE A 19 14.06 14.14 2.89
CA PHE A 19 13.06 14.11 1.82
C PHE A 19 11.67 13.71 2.29
N ALA A 20 11.57 12.83 3.29
CA ALA A 20 10.30 12.55 3.96
C ALA A 20 9.74 13.80 4.65
N SER A 21 10.61 14.61 5.29
CA SER A 21 10.21 15.87 5.92
C SER A 21 9.77 16.90 4.89
N ILE A 22 10.50 17.07 3.79
CA ILE A 22 10.12 17.96 2.68
C ILE A 22 8.75 17.56 2.13
N SER A 23 8.58 16.27 1.83
CA SER A 23 7.30 15.75 1.35
C SER A 23 6.18 16.03 2.35
N LEU A 24 6.39 15.81 3.65
CA LEU A 24 5.39 16.10 4.67
C LEU A 24 5.09 17.60 4.81
N LEU A 25 6.09 18.48 4.66
CA LEU A 25 5.90 19.92 4.68
C LEU A 25 5.06 20.40 3.50
N ILE A 26 5.25 19.82 2.32
CA ILE A 26 4.47 20.14 1.11
C ILE A 26 3.03 19.67 1.26
N THR A 27 2.81 18.46 1.75
CA THR A 27 1.45 17.89 1.84
C THR A 27 0.69 18.35 3.09
N GLY A 28 1.42 18.71 4.14
CA GLY A 28 0.89 18.88 5.48
C GLY A 28 0.49 17.55 6.13
N PHE A 29 0.08 17.64 7.40
CA PHE A 29 -0.61 16.56 8.12
C PHE A 29 -1.97 17.05 8.62
N ARG A 30 -3.01 16.27 8.37
CA ARG A 30 -4.39 16.46 8.78
C ARG A 30 -4.83 15.22 9.54
N PHE A 31 -5.51 15.44 10.65
CA PHE A 31 -6.00 14.39 11.53
C PHE A 31 -7.53 14.34 11.50
N GLY A 32 -8.11 13.15 11.64
CA GLY A 32 -9.55 12.98 11.76
C GLY A 32 -10.33 13.21 10.46
N ILE A 33 -9.68 13.10 9.30
CA ILE A 33 -10.31 13.21 7.99
C ILE A 33 -10.37 11.87 7.28
N ASP A 34 -11.31 11.73 6.33
CA ASP A 34 -11.37 10.59 5.42
C ASP A 34 -11.37 9.28 6.24
N ASN A 35 -10.57 8.29 5.87
CA ASN A 35 -10.50 7.01 6.55
C ASN A 35 -10.14 7.12 8.05
N ASN A 36 -9.55 8.20 8.56
CA ASN A 36 -9.27 8.32 9.99
C ASN A 36 -10.53 8.22 10.84
N VAL A 37 -11.68 8.69 10.35
CA VAL A 37 -12.95 8.64 11.09
C VAL A 37 -13.33 7.21 11.44
N PHE A 38 -12.95 6.23 10.61
CA PHE A 38 -13.25 4.83 10.85
C PHE A 38 -12.20 4.11 11.72
N HIS A 39 -10.96 4.59 11.70
CA HIS A 39 -9.85 3.97 12.43
C HIS A 39 -9.69 4.51 13.86
N ILE A 40 -10.09 5.76 14.11
CA ILE A 40 -10.06 6.38 15.45
C ILE A 40 -10.86 5.55 16.47
N PRO A 41 -12.13 5.19 16.21
CA PRO A 41 -12.90 4.30 17.07
C PRO A 41 -12.20 2.96 17.37
N TYR A 42 -11.53 2.40 16.35
CA TYR A 42 -10.84 1.13 16.48
C TYR A 42 -9.65 1.21 17.44
N VAL A 43 -8.80 2.23 17.30
CA VAL A 43 -7.57 2.36 18.12
C VAL A 43 -7.87 2.81 19.54
N LEU A 44 -8.96 3.55 19.76
CA LEU A 44 -9.44 3.97 21.09
C LEU A 44 -10.32 2.92 21.78
N ARG A 45 -10.59 1.79 21.13
CA ARG A 45 -11.44 0.69 21.66
C ARG A 45 -12.86 1.16 21.99
N LEU A 46 -13.37 2.14 21.25
CA LEU A 46 -14.70 2.69 21.50
C LEU A 46 -15.79 1.60 21.34
N ALA A 47 -15.60 0.62 20.46
CA ALA A 47 -16.53 -0.50 20.31
C ALA A 47 -16.73 -1.36 21.57
N SER A 48 -15.87 -1.23 22.60
CA SER A 48 -16.07 -1.89 23.89
C SER A 48 -16.86 -1.07 24.91
N GLN A 49 -17.20 0.19 24.60
CA GLN A 49 -17.98 1.02 25.52
C GLN A 49 -19.47 0.68 25.44
N PRO A 50 -20.21 0.73 26.57
CA PRO A 50 -21.64 0.41 26.60
C PRO A 50 -22.49 1.29 25.68
N GLU A 51 -22.14 2.57 25.51
CA GLU A 51 -22.88 3.49 24.65
C GLU A 51 -22.88 3.11 23.16
N PHE A 52 -21.89 2.33 22.71
CA PHE A 52 -21.77 1.88 21.32
C PHE A 52 -22.17 0.41 21.12
N SER A 53 -22.72 -0.27 22.13
CA SER A 53 -22.99 -1.70 22.08
C SER A 53 -24.02 -2.11 21.01
N ASN A 54 -24.89 -1.18 20.62
CA ASN A 54 -25.95 -1.39 19.63
C ASN A 54 -25.68 -0.70 18.29
N ASP A 55 -24.49 -0.09 18.13
CA ASP A 55 -24.13 0.60 16.90
C ASP A 55 -23.47 -0.37 15.90
N ALA A 56 -24.08 -0.49 14.72
CA ALA A 56 -23.64 -1.44 13.69
C ALA A 56 -22.24 -1.10 13.14
N PHE A 57 -21.91 0.18 13.05
CA PHE A 57 -20.58 0.60 12.58
C PHE A 57 -19.51 0.14 13.58
N TYR A 58 -19.69 0.39 14.88
CA TYR A 58 -18.74 -0.06 15.91
C TYR A 58 -18.65 -1.59 16.00
N ALA A 59 -19.78 -2.29 15.85
CA ALA A 59 -19.81 -3.75 15.80
C ALA A 59 -19.04 -4.31 14.59
N SER A 60 -19.00 -3.59 13.47
CA SER A 60 -18.31 -4.01 12.25
C SER A 60 -16.78 -3.92 12.34
N LEU A 61 -16.25 -3.09 13.24
CA LEU A 61 -14.80 -2.84 13.36
C LEU A 61 -13.97 -4.11 13.58
N LYS A 62 -14.55 -5.17 14.18
CA LYS A 62 -13.88 -6.46 14.39
C LYS A 62 -13.58 -7.23 13.09
N TYR A 63 -14.27 -6.90 12.00
CA TYR A 63 -14.08 -7.50 10.68
C TYR A 63 -12.99 -6.81 9.85
N PHE A 64 -12.47 -5.67 10.30
CA PHE A 64 -11.42 -4.95 9.59
C PHE A 64 -10.06 -5.63 9.78
N THR A 65 -9.63 -6.44 8.80
CA THR A 65 -8.42 -7.25 8.88
C THR A 65 -7.16 -6.51 8.42
N SER A 66 -6.52 -5.79 9.34
CA SER A 66 -5.19 -5.16 9.13
C SER A 66 -4.39 -5.19 10.42
N LEU A 67 -3.12 -5.60 10.35
CA LEU A 67 -2.25 -5.64 11.54
C LEU A 67 -1.80 -4.25 12.03
N VAL A 68 -1.97 -3.20 11.22
CA VAL A 68 -1.55 -1.84 11.59
C VAL A 68 -2.31 -1.35 12.83
N TRP A 69 -3.62 -1.48 12.84
CA TRP A 69 -4.46 -0.87 13.87
C TRP A 69 -4.39 -1.54 15.23
N PRO A 70 -4.33 -2.88 15.35
CA PRO A 70 -4.02 -3.53 16.62
C PRO A 70 -2.70 -3.05 17.23
N VAL A 71 -1.67 -2.81 16.42
CA VAL A 71 -0.37 -2.32 16.90
C VAL A 71 -0.51 -0.87 17.40
N LEU A 72 -1.15 0.02 16.64
CA LEU A 72 -1.39 1.40 17.10
C LEU A 72 -2.23 1.44 18.39
N ARG A 73 -3.25 0.56 18.51
CA ARG A 73 -4.11 0.44 19.70
C ARG A 73 -3.33 0.14 21.00
N LEU A 74 -2.11 -0.42 20.93
CA LEU A 74 -1.30 -0.69 22.11
C LEU A 74 -0.75 0.58 22.79
N VAL A 75 -0.60 1.66 22.02
CA VAL A 75 0.05 2.91 22.49
C VAL A 75 -0.84 4.14 22.38
N THR A 76 -2.03 3.99 21.79
CA THR A 76 -2.96 5.09 21.53
C THR A 76 -3.93 5.28 22.70
N THR A 77 -4.13 6.53 23.07
CA THR A 77 -5.10 7.05 24.05
C THR A 77 -5.77 8.28 23.46
N GLU A 78 -6.86 8.75 24.08
CA GLU A 78 -7.52 9.99 23.66
C GLU A 78 -6.57 11.20 23.71
N SER A 79 -5.66 11.22 24.69
CA SER A 79 -4.74 12.34 24.89
C SER A 79 -3.60 12.44 23.85
N ASN A 80 -3.26 11.33 23.17
CA ASN A 80 -2.09 11.28 22.28
C ASN A 80 -2.39 10.81 20.86
N ILE A 81 -3.66 10.52 20.51
CA ILE A 81 -4.01 9.93 19.22
C ILE A 81 -3.56 10.77 18.02
N TYR A 82 -3.65 12.10 18.13
CA TYR A 82 -3.16 13.02 17.10
C TYR A 82 -1.66 12.80 16.82
N ASP A 83 -0.85 12.77 17.89
CA ASP A 83 0.61 12.61 17.78
C ASP A 83 0.99 11.21 17.29
N VAL A 84 0.29 10.17 17.75
CA VAL A 84 0.51 8.80 17.27
C VAL A 84 0.28 8.72 15.76
N PHE A 85 -0.84 9.26 15.25
CA PHE A 85 -1.13 9.23 13.82
C PHE A 85 -0.14 10.09 13.02
N ARG A 86 0.25 11.24 13.55
CA ARG A 86 1.24 12.13 12.92
C ARG A 86 2.60 11.44 12.80
N VAL A 87 3.08 10.83 13.89
CA VAL A 87 4.35 10.09 13.92
C VAL A 87 4.27 8.87 13.02
N ALA A 88 3.16 8.13 13.02
CA ALA A 88 2.97 6.97 12.15
C ALA A 88 2.99 7.37 10.66
N ASN A 89 2.36 8.48 10.28
CA ASN A 89 2.42 9.03 8.92
C ASN A 89 3.86 9.41 8.52
N PHE A 90 4.59 10.06 9.42
CA PHE A 90 5.98 10.41 9.14
C PHE A 90 6.88 9.17 9.01
N ILE A 91 6.72 8.16 9.88
CA ILE A 91 7.49 6.91 9.83
C ILE A 91 7.17 6.12 8.57
N SER A 92 5.90 6.01 8.16
CA SER A 92 5.52 5.32 6.92
C SER A 92 6.15 6.00 5.71
N ARG A 93 6.09 7.34 5.66
CA ARG A 93 6.70 8.16 4.61
C ARG A 93 8.22 8.04 4.58
N ALA A 94 8.89 8.16 5.72
CA ALA A 94 10.34 7.97 5.83
C ALA A 94 10.75 6.57 5.38
N SER A 95 10.02 5.54 5.80
CA SER A 95 10.29 4.17 5.37
C SER A 95 10.14 3.98 3.86
N ALA A 96 9.09 4.57 3.26
CA ALA A 96 8.89 4.56 1.81
C ALA A 96 10.03 5.26 1.07
N PHE A 97 10.48 6.44 1.51
CA PHE A 97 11.64 7.13 0.92
C PHE A 97 12.93 6.31 1.08
N GLY A 98 13.13 5.63 2.21
CA GLY A 98 14.25 4.71 2.40
C GLY A 98 14.21 3.56 1.40
N ALA A 99 13.03 2.95 1.20
CA ALA A 99 12.84 1.89 0.22
C ALA A 99 13.06 2.38 -1.24
N ILE A 100 12.59 3.58 -1.58
CA ILE A 100 12.87 4.23 -2.87
C ILE A 100 14.38 4.47 -3.03
N GLN A 101 15.06 4.98 -2.02
CA GLN A 101 16.50 5.21 -2.10
C GLN A 101 17.27 3.89 -2.31
N PHE A 102 16.81 2.80 -1.68
CA PHE A 102 17.35 1.47 -1.94
C PHE A 102 17.06 1.01 -3.38
N LEU A 103 15.83 1.21 -3.88
CA LEU A 103 15.43 0.93 -5.25
C LEU A 103 16.30 1.68 -6.28
N LEU A 104 16.54 2.97 -6.07
CA LEU A 104 17.38 3.79 -6.94
C LEU A 104 18.81 3.23 -7.02
N ARG A 105 19.41 2.92 -5.86
CA ARG A 105 20.76 2.34 -5.80
C ARG A 105 20.84 0.95 -6.43
N ALA A 106 19.81 0.11 -6.23
CA ALA A 106 19.73 -1.20 -6.85
C ALA A 106 19.63 -1.11 -8.39
N ASN A 107 19.12 0.00 -8.91
CA ASN A 107 19.08 0.32 -10.34
C ASN A 107 20.27 1.19 -10.79
N SER A 108 21.43 1.01 -10.15
CA SER A 108 22.71 1.64 -10.52
C SER A 108 22.81 3.16 -10.35
N LEU A 109 21.79 3.82 -9.78
CA LEU A 109 21.90 5.23 -9.41
C LEU A 109 22.69 5.38 -8.11
N THR A 110 24.02 5.42 -8.23
CA THR A 110 24.95 5.47 -7.09
C THR A 110 25.48 6.87 -6.81
N ASN A 111 25.45 7.76 -7.82
CA ASN A 111 25.86 9.15 -7.69
C ASN A 111 24.94 9.90 -6.71
N ILE A 112 25.54 10.61 -5.76
CA ILE A 112 24.80 11.28 -4.69
C ILE A 112 23.88 12.41 -5.21
N TRP A 113 24.33 13.17 -6.21
CA TRP A 113 23.53 14.22 -6.83
C TRP A 113 22.37 13.66 -7.62
N GLY A 114 22.56 12.50 -8.27
CA GLY A 114 21.48 11.75 -8.91
C GLY A 114 20.41 11.34 -7.90
N ILE A 115 20.82 10.77 -6.76
CA ILE A 115 19.90 10.39 -5.67
C ILE A 115 19.17 11.61 -5.12
N ILE A 116 19.89 12.69 -4.79
CA ILE A 116 19.30 13.94 -4.28
C ILE A 116 18.27 14.49 -5.27
N THR A 117 18.59 14.51 -6.57
CA THR A 117 17.70 15.01 -7.61
C THR A 117 16.43 14.17 -7.71
N CYS A 118 16.56 12.84 -7.81
CA CYS A 118 15.40 11.95 -7.87
C CYS A 118 14.53 12.05 -6.61
N MET A 119 15.14 12.01 -5.43
CA MET A 119 14.41 12.10 -4.16
C MET A 119 13.73 13.47 -4.00
N GLY A 120 14.40 14.55 -4.43
CA GLY A 120 13.84 15.89 -4.48
C GLY A 120 12.61 15.96 -5.36
N VAL A 121 12.71 15.49 -6.61
CA VAL A 121 11.56 15.41 -7.54
C VAL A 121 10.42 14.61 -6.94
N LEU A 122 10.70 13.41 -6.39
CA LEU A 122 9.69 12.55 -5.79
C LEU A 122 9.02 13.18 -4.55
N SER A 123 9.75 14.03 -3.81
CA SER A 123 9.22 14.70 -2.62
C SER A 123 8.26 15.85 -2.90
N VAL A 124 8.30 16.44 -4.11
CA VAL A 124 7.52 17.64 -4.45
C VAL A 124 6.60 17.46 -5.66
N THR A 125 6.73 16.36 -6.39
CA THR A 125 5.97 16.15 -7.63
C THR A 125 4.47 16.02 -7.34
N PRO A 126 3.60 16.77 -8.05
CA PRO A 126 2.15 16.71 -7.84
C PRO A 126 1.57 15.32 -8.17
N TRP A 127 2.27 14.54 -9.00
CA TRP A 127 1.88 13.17 -9.37
C TRP A 127 1.93 12.17 -8.21
N LEU A 128 2.67 12.50 -7.15
CA LEU A 128 2.80 11.71 -5.92
C LEU A 128 2.31 12.48 -4.70
N VAL A 129 1.55 13.58 -4.90
CA VAL A 129 0.96 14.35 -3.81
C VAL A 129 -0.54 14.13 -3.84
N GLY A 130 -1.11 13.70 -2.72
CA GLY A 130 -2.53 13.42 -2.64
C GLY A 130 -2.86 12.04 -3.21
N TYR A 131 -3.91 11.98 -4.03
CA TYR A 131 -4.48 10.72 -4.49
C TYR A 131 -4.00 10.36 -5.90
N SER A 132 -3.96 9.06 -6.20
CA SER A 132 -3.76 8.56 -7.54
C SER A 132 -4.84 9.12 -8.46
N VAL A 133 -4.42 9.50 -9.66
CA VAL A 133 -5.27 10.14 -10.68
C VAL A 133 -6.53 9.31 -10.98
N VAL A 134 -6.40 7.98 -10.96
CA VAL A 134 -7.52 7.04 -11.04
C VAL A 134 -7.43 6.08 -9.85
N GLY A 135 -8.57 5.74 -9.25
CA GLY A 135 -8.64 4.88 -8.06
C GLY A 135 -8.49 5.62 -6.73
N CYS A 136 -8.20 6.92 -6.74
CA CYS A 136 -8.17 7.80 -5.57
C CYS A 136 -7.38 7.25 -4.37
N HIS A 137 -6.26 6.55 -4.58
CA HIS A 137 -5.44 5.99 -3.51
C HIS A 137 -4.18 6.83 -3.27
N GLY A 138 -3.86 7.05 -2.00
CA GLY A 138 -2.72 7.85 -1.61
C GLY A 138 -1.37 7.15 -1.77
N LEU A 139 -0.38 7.91 -2.24
CA LEU A 139 1.05 7.68 -1.98
C LEU A 139 1.58 9.03 -1.49
N PHE A 140 1.88 9.14 -0.19
CA PHE A 140 2.24 10.40 0.49
C PHE A 140 1.08 11.38 0.74
N ILE A 141 -0.11 10.85 1.03
CA ILE A 141 -1.25 11.68 1.46
C ILE A 141 -1.04 12.37 2.81
N ASN A 142 -1.81 13.43 3.03
CA ASN A 142 -1.72 14.29 4.20
C ASN A 142 -2.40 13.73 5.46
N TYR A 143 -2.79 12.46 5.50
CA TYR A 143 -3.33 11.80 6.69
C TYR A 143 -2.80 10.37 6.78
N PHE A 144 -2.83 9.78 7.98
CA PHE A 144 -2.31 8.43 8.19
C PHE A 144 -3.30 7.35 7.75
N THR A 145 -2.86 6.38 6.95
CA THR A 145 -3.66 5.19 6.61
C THR A 145 -2.76 3.95 6.62
N HIS A 146 -3.36 2.78 6.81
CA HIS A 146 -2.62 1.53 6.73
C HIS A 146 -2.04 1.29 5.33
N THR A 147 -2.70 1.77 4.26
CA THR A 147 -2.16 1.68 2.88
C THR A 147 -0.83 2.41 2.73
N GLU A 148 -0.63 3.56 3.38
CA GLU A 148 0.65 4.29 3.35
C GLU A 148 1.82 3.44 3.92
N VAL A 149 1.52 2.53 4.85
CA VAL A 149 2.50 1.63 5.47
C VAL A 149 2.92 0.51 4.51
N THR A 150 2.14 0.23 3.45
CA THR A 150 2.47 -0.82 2.47
C THR A 150 3.61 -0.43 1.53
N TRP A 151 3.73 0.86 1.19
CA TRP A 151 4.67 1.35 0.18
C TRP A 151 6.13 0.96 0.38
N PRO A 152 6.75 1.05 1.58
CA PRO A 152 8.10 0.52 1.77
C PRO A 152 8.22 -0.94 1.36
N PHE A 153 7.23 -1.77 1.71
CA PHE A 153 7.25 -3.20 1.38
C PHE A 153 7.01 -3.46 -0.10
N VAL A 154 6.16 -2.67 -0.77
CA VAL A 154 5.98 -2.71 -2.22
C VAL A 154 7.32 -2.42 -2.93
N PHE A 155 7.99 -1.31 -2.59
CA PHE A 155 9.25 -0.95 -3.21
C PHE A 155 10.37 -1.94 -2.90
N LEU A 156 10.47 -2.41 -1.65
CA LEU A 156 11.44 -3.44 -1.27
C LEU A 156 11.17 -4.76 -1.99
N SER A 157 9.90 -5.17 -2.12
CA SER A 157 9.54 -6.41 -2.80
C SER A 157 9.98 -6.41 -4.27
N LEU A 158 9.65 -5.34 -5.01
CA LEU A 158 10.05 -5.18 -6.41
C LEU A 158 11.58 -5.08 -6.56
N THR A 159 12.23 -4.33 -5.68
CA THR A 159 13.70 -4.19 -5.68
C THR A 159 14.39 -5.52 -5.42
N LEU A 160 13.94 -6.28 -4.41
CA LEU A 160 14.55 -7.56 -4.06
C LEU A 160 14.32 -8.59 -5.18
N LEU A 161 13.18 -8.54 -5.86
CA LEU A 161 12.89 -9.41 -6.99
C LEU A 161 13.78 -9.09 -8.19
N SER A 162 14.00 -7.81 -8.49
CA SER A 162 14.94 -7.39 -9.55
C SER A 162 16.38 -7.85 -9.25
N LEU A 163 16.75 -7.91 -7.97
CA LEU A 163 18.02 -8.46 -7.45
C LEU A 163 18.01 -10.00 -7.30
N ARG A 164 17.00 -10.70 -7.80
CA ARG A 164 16.84 -12.17 -7.75
C ARG A 164 16.73 -12.76 -6.33
N LYS A 165 16.44 -11.93 -5.33
CA LYS A 165 16.19 -12.36 -3.93
C LYS A 165 14.71 -12.71 -3.74
N THR A 166 14.25 -13.77 -4.41
CA THR A 166 12.82 -14.13 -4.50
C THR A 166 12.17 -14.37 -3.14
N ALA A 167 12.84 -15.08 -2.23
CA ALA A 167 12.31 -15.34 -0.89
C ALA A 167 12.13 -14.06 -0.06
N ALA A 168 13.10 -13.14 -0.11
CA ALA A 168 13.01 -11.86 0.57
C ALA A 168 11.93 -10.96 -0.06
N SER A 169 11.80 -10.97 -1.39
CA SER A 169 10.70 -10.28 -2.09
C SER A 169 9.32 -10.82 -1.67
N ALA A 170 9.19 -12.14 -1.53
CA ALA A 170 7.97 -12.79 -1.07
C ALA A 170 7.65 -12.47 0.39
N ALA A 171 8.67 -12.37 1.27
CA ALA A 171 8.49 -11.87 2.63
C ALA A 171 7.91 -10.44 2.62
N MET A 172 8.50 -9.53 1.85
CA MET A 172 7.97 -8.15 1.76
C MET A 172 6.55 -8.12 1.19
N THR A 173 6.23 -9.02 0.25
CA THR A 173 4.85 -9.19 -0.25
C THR A 173 3.90 -9.64 0.86
N GLY A 174 4.31 -10.59 1.69
CA GLY A 174 3.53 -11.06 2.84
C GLY A 174 3.34 -9.97 3.90
N ALA A 175 4.36 -9.13 4.14
CA ALA A 175 4.23 -7.96 5.01
C ALA A 175 3.22 -6.94 4.45
N ALA A 176 3.30 -6.63 3.15
CA ALA A 176 2.33 -5.75 2.49
C ALA A 176 0.90 -6.32 2.58
N PHE A 177 0.73 -7.63 2.34
CA PHE A 177 -0.56 -8.33 2.50
C PHE A 177 -1.12 -8.19 3.92
N SER A 178 -0.28 -8.37 4.94
CA SER A 178 -0.72 -8.26 6.34
C SER A 178 -1.10 -6.85 6.79
N ILE A 179 -0.62 -5.85 6.07
CA ILE A 179 -1.03 -4.46 6.26
C ILE A 179 -2.31 -4.17 5.48
N ASN A 180 -2.36 -4.58 4.22
CA ASN A 180 -3.50 -4.42 3.32
C ASN A 180 -3.55 -5.62 2.35
N ALA A 181 -4.59 -6.45 2.49
CA ALA A 181 -4.73 -7.68 1.72
C ALA A 181 -4.87 -7.41 0.20
N PHE A 182 -5.56 -6.34 -0.20
CA PHE A 182 -5.70 -5.97 -1.62
C PHE A 182 -4.36 -5.63 -2.24
N VAL A 183 -3.58 -4.76 -1.59
CA VAL A 183 -2.22 -4.41 -2.06
C VAL A 183 -1.34 -5.64 -2.14
N GLY A 184 -1.43 -6.53 -1.14
CA GLY A 184 -0.72 -7.80 -1.15
C GLY A 184 -1.06 -8.70 -2.34
N ILE A 185 -2.35 -8.89 -2.65
CA ILE A 185 -2.81 -9.71 -3.78
C ILE A 185 -2.33 -9.12 -5.11
N TRP A 186 -2.48 -7.81 -5.29
CA TRP A 186 -1.98 -7.14 -6.49
C TRP A 186 -0.47 -7.29 -6.63
N LEU A 187 0.27 -7.18 -5.53
CA LEU A 187 1.72 -7.32 -5.54
C LEU A 187 2.17 -8.77 -5.82
N ILE A 188 1.43 -9.80 -5.35
CA ILE A 188 1.66 -11.20 -5.74
C ILE A 188 1.55 -11.34 -7.26
N PHE A 189 0.50 -10.79 -7.86
CA PHE A 189 0.30 -10.82 -9.31
C PHE A 189 1.43 -10.08 -10.03
N VAL A 190 1.76 -8.85 -9.61
CA VAL A 190 2.83 -8.04 -10.22
C VAL A 190 4.17 -8.77 -10.17
N ASN A 191 4.54 -9.34 -9.03
CA ASN A 191 5.78 -10.09 -8.88
C ASN A 191 5.81 -11.35 -9.75
N SER A 192 4.72 -12.11 -9.74
CA SER A 192 4.61 -13.36 -10.52
C SER A 192 4.68 -13.09 -12.02
N PHE A 193 3.90 -12.12 -12.50
CA PHE A 193 3.91 -11.71 -13.89
C PHE A 193 5.28 -11.19 -14.32
N SER A 194 5.90 -10.32 -13.51
CA SER A 194 7.21 -9.73 -13.83
C SER A 194 8.30 -10.80 -13.91
N LEU A 195 8.26 -11.81 -13.04
CA LEU A 195 9.19 -12.95 -13.06
C LEU A 195 9.02 -13.77 -14.34
N LEU A 196 7.77 -14.10 -14.70
CA LEU A 196 7.45 -14.84 -15.93
C LEU A 196 7.83 -14.04 -17.18
N TYR A 197 7.50 -12.76 -17.20
CA TYR A 197 7.79 -11.86 -18.31
C TYR A 197 9.31 -11.72 -18.54
N ASP A 198 10.08 -11.58 -17.46
CA ASP A 198 11.55 -11.55 -17.48
C ASP A 198 12.19 -12.91 -17.80
N ARG A 199 11.39 -13.97 -18.02
CA ARG A 199 11.84 -15.34 -18.32
C ARG A 199 12.82 -15.89 -17.28
N GLN A 200 12.63 -15.53 -16.02
CA GLN A 200 13.46 -16.12 -14.97
C GLN A 200 13.11 -17.61 -14.82
N PRO A 201 14.11 -18.49 -14.73
CA PRO A 201 13.84 -19.92 -14.50
C PRO A 201 13.17 -20.10 -13.14
N LEU A 202 12.10 -20.89 -13.13
CA LEU A 202 11.44 -21.34 -11.91
C LEU A 202 12.23 -22.51 -11.33
N ASP A 203 12.80 -22.31 -10.15
CA ASP A 203 13.46 -23.37 -9.38
C ASP A 203 12.54 -23.78 -8.23
N PHE A 204 12.29 -25.09 -8.09
CA PHE A 204 11.41 -25.62 -7.05
C PHE A 204 11.82 -25.16 -5.66
N ARG A 205 13.13 -25.20 -5.35
CA ARG A 205 13.63 -24.78 -4.03
C ARG A 205 13.35 -23.29 -3.79
N ARG A 206 13.61 -22.42 -4.78
CA ARG A 206 13.26 -20.99 -4.69
C ARG A 206 11.77 -20.76 -4.52
N THR A 207 10.93 -21.51 -5.23
CA THR A 207 9.46 -21.41 -5.11
C THR A 207 9.00 -21.79 -3.71
N VAL A 208 9.46 -22.91 -3.16
CA VAL A 208 9.15 -23.35 -1.79
C VAL A 208 9.56 -22.29 -0.76
N TRP A 209 10.79 -21.78 -0.83
CA TRP A 209 11.25 -20.75 0.11
C TRP A 209 10.51 -19.42 -0.04
N SER A 210 10.08 -19.08 -1.25
CA SER A 210 9.27 -17.88 -1.48
C SER A 210 7.87 -18.04 -0.87
N LEU A 211 7.24 -19.21 -1.05
CA LEU A 211 5.95 -19.53 -0.44
C LEU A 211 6.05 -19.50 1.09
N VAL A 212 7.04 -20.17 1.69
CA VAL A 212 7.26 -20.17 3.14
C VAL A 212 7.48 -18.75 3.66
N SER A 213 8.31 -17.95 2.98
CA SER A 213 8.60 -16.57 3.40
C SER A 213 7.38 -15.66 3.33
N PHE A 214 6.55 -15.81 2.30
CA PHE A 214 5.26 -15.12 2.20
C PHE A 214 4.32 -15.54 3.33
N LEU A 215 4.09 -16.84 3.48
CA LEU A 215 3.14 -17.38 4.47
C LEU A 215 3.55 -17.03 5.91
N LEU A 216 4.85 -16.98 6.21
CA LEU A 216 5.33 -16.60 7.54
C LEU A 216 4.82 -15.22 7.95
N LEU A 217 4.78 -14.25 7.02
CA LEU A 217 4.35 -12.88 7.31
C LEU A 217 2.86 -12.64 7.01
N ALA A 218 2.27 -13.36 6.05
CA ALA A 218 0.88 -13.22 5.66
C ALA A 218 -0.09 -14.05 6.53
N SER A 219 0.36 -15.15 7.14
CA SER A 219 -0.52 -16.11 7.82
C SER A 219 -1.40 -15.53 8.93
N PRO A 220 -0.97 -14.58 9.78
CA PRO A 220 -1.86 -14.02 10.80
C PRO A 220 -3.09 -13.35 10.18
N THR A 221 -2.88 -12.61 9.10
CA THR A 221 -3.94 -11.89 8.40
C THR A 221 -4.79 -12.86 7.56
N ILE A 222 -4.19 -13.87 6.93
CA ILE A 222 -4.93 -14.93 6.22
C ILE A 222 -5.88 -15.65 7.19
N LEU A 223 -5.37 -16.04 8.36
CA LEU A 223 -6.19 -16.72 9.37
C LEU A 223 -7.30 -15.79 9.87
N TRP A 224 -7.02 -14.52 10.13
CA TRP A 224 -8.02 -13.55 10.55
C TRP A 224 -9.11 -13.37 9.48
N ILE A 225 -8.73 -13.18 8.21
CA ILE A 225 -9.67 -13.10 7.08
C ILE A 225 -10.53 -14.37 7.01
N ALA A 226 -9.93 -15.56 7.14
CA ALA A 226 -10.66 -16.82 7.09
C ALA A 226 -11.68 -16.96 8.24
N LEU A 227 -11.31 -16.54 9.44
CA LEU A 227 -12.21 -16.55 10.60
C LEU A 227 -13.38 -15.57 10.44
N VAL A 228 -13.10 -14.38 9.91
CA VAL A 228 -14.13 -13.37 9.63
C VAL A 228 -15.07 -13.83 8.51
N ALA A 229 -14.52 -14.36 7.41
CA ALA A 229 -15.27 -14.88 6.29
C ALA A 229 -16.19 -16.06 6.67
N GLY A 230 -15.75 -16.87 7.64
CA GLY A 230 -16.53 -17.99 8.18
C GLY A 230 -17.62 -17.57 9.17
N SER A 231 -17.67 -16.30 9.58
CA SER A 231 -18.65 -15.82 10.57
C SER A 231 -20.03 -15.66 9.92
N PRO A 232 -21.14 -16.09 10.58
CA PRO A 232 -22.50 -15.89 10.08
C PRO A 232 -22.84 -14.41 9.81
N ASP A 233 -22.22 -13.52 10.56
CA ASP A 233 -22.41 -12.06 10.51
C ASP A 233 -21.68 -11.38 9.34
N SER A 234 -20.93 -12.14 8.52
CA SER A 234 -20.18 -11.60 7.37
C SER A 234 -21.07 -11.19 6.19
N LYS A 235 -22.34 -11.59 6.19
CA LYS A 235 -23.30 -11.25 5.15
C LYS A 235 -23.89 -9.88 5.39
N VAL A 236 -23.90 -9.04 4.36
CA VAL A 236 -24.57 -7.75 4.41
C VAL A 236 -25.95 -7.80 3.79
N SER A 237 -26.83 -6.95 4.29
CA SER A 237 -28.19 -6.77 3.76
C SER A 237 -28.29 -5.75 2.62
N PHE A 238 -27.18 -5.16 2.17
CA PHE A 238 -27.17 -4.09 1.16
C PHE A 238 -26.43 -4.49 -0.12
N SER A 239 -26.72 -3.78 -1.22
CA SER A 239 -26.01 -3.94 -2.49
C SER A 239 -24.63 -3.28 -2.42
N PHE A 240 -23.57 -4.10 -2.41
CA PHE A 240 -22.20 -3.61 -2.33
C PHE A 240 -21.83 -2.66 -3.48
N ILE A 241 -22.30 -2.93 -4.70
CA ILE A 241 -22.03 -2.06 -5.85
C ILE A 241 -22.72 -0.70 -5.71
N GLU A 242 -23.93 -0.65 -5.15
CA GLU A 242 -24.64 0.62 -4.90
C GLU A 242 -23.97 1.41 -3.77
N TYR A 243 -23.48 0.73 -2.73
CA TYR A 243 -22.68 1.36 -1.68
C TYR A 243 -21.39 1.98 -2.25
N ILE A 244 -20.65 1.24 -3.08
CA ILE A 244 -19.47 1.78 -3.77
C ILE A 244 -19.84 2.97 -4.63
N ARG A 245 -20.87 2.88 -5.47
CA ARG A 245 -21.31 4.00 -6.32
C ARG A 245 -21.62 5.25 -5.53
N ARG A 246 -22.25 5.09 -4.37
CA ARG A 246 -22.69 6.21 -3.54
C ARG A 246 -21.56 6.85 -2.72
N TYR A 247 -20.66 6.06 -2.17
CA TYR A 247 -19.67 6.54 -1.19
C TYR A 247 -18.22 6.48 -1.65
N TYR A 248 -17.89 5.59 -2.59
CA TYR A 248 -16.51 5.29 -3.00
C TYR A 248 -16.35 5.11 -4.52
N SER A 249 -17.13 5.83 -5.33
CA SER A 249 -17.14 5.66 -6.79
C SER A 249 -15.76 5.85 -7.40
N GLY A 250 -15.03 6.87 -6.96
CA GLY A 250 -13.66 7.14 -7.40
C GLY A 250 -12.60 6.08 -7.03
N HIS A 251 -12.89 5.16 -6.11
CA HIS A 251 -11.95 4.13 -5.66
C HIS A 251 -12.00 2.85 -6.50
N PHE A 252 -13.20 2.48 -6.97
CA PHE A 252 -13.43 1.20 -7.64
C PHE A 252 -13.97 1.35 -9.06
N LEU A 253 -14.62 2.48 -9.36
CA LEU A 253 -15.33 2.67 -10.60
C LEU A 253 -14.57 3.66 -11.48
N ILE A 254 -14.01 3.13 -12.53
CA ILE A 254 -13.39 3.89 -13.61
C ILE A 254 -14.33 4.93 -14.26
N GLU A 255 -15.65 4.73 -14.18
CA GLU A 255 -16.65 5.66 -14.71
C GLU A 255 -16.67 6.98 -13.94
N ALA A 256 -16.11 7.00 -12.72
CA ALA A 256 -15.90 8.22 -11.95
C ALA A 256 -14.66 9.01 -12.40
N ALA A 257 -13.76 8.43 -13.21
CA ALA A 257 -12.57 9.11 -13.70
C ALA A 257 -12.93 10.08 -14.84
N THR A 258 -12.41 11.30 -14.77
CA THR A 258 -12.59 12.28 -15.85
C THR A 258 -11.71 11.93 -17.06
N LYS A 259 -12.00 12.53 -18.22
CA LYS A 259 -11.12 12.39 -19.41
C LYS A 259 -9.69 12.90 -19.14
N THR A 260 -9.56 13.93 -18.30
CA THR A 260 -8.27 14.47 -17.87
C THR A 260 -7.51 13.45 -17.04
N ASP A 261 -8.19 12.77 -16.11
CA ASP A 261 -7.59 11.73 -15.27
C ASP A 261 -7.07 10.55 -16.12
N MET A 262 -7.86 10.14 -17.11
CA MET A 262 -7.47 9.10 -18.05
C MET A 262 -6.25 9.49 -18.89
N ALA A 263 -6.22 10.72 -19.41
CA ALA A 263 -5.08 11.22 -20.17
C ALA A 263 -3.80 11.26 -19.30
N ALA A 264 -3.92 11.72 -18.07
CA ALA A 264 -2.86 11.72 -17.08
C ALA A 264 -2.37 10.30 -16.76
N LEU A 265 -3.27 9.33 -16.57
CA LEU A 265 -2.91 7.92 -16.38
C LEU A 265 -2.12 7.36 -17.57
N VAL A 266 -2.55 7.66 -18.80
CA VAL A 266 -1.82 7.26 -20.02
C VAL A 266 -0.42 7.85 -20.03
N LEU A 267 -0.27 9.14 -19.71
CA LEU A 267 1.04 9.80 -19.64
C LEU A 267 1.96 9.16 -18.58
N ILE A 268 1.43 8.78 -17.42
CA ILE A 268 2.18 8.07 -16.38
C ILE A 268 2.69 6.73 -16.91
N TYR A 269 1.83 5.92 -17.52
CA TYR A 269 2.22 4.61 -18.06
C TYR A 269 3.22 4.73 -19.22
N VAL A 270 3.01 5.66 -20.16
CA VAL A 270 3.93 5.89 -21.27
C VAL A 270 5.30 6.34 -20.76
N SER A 271 5.32 7.27 -19.79
CA SER A 271 6.56 7.75 -19.17
C SER A 271 7.28 6.62 -18.42
N GLY A 272 6.54 5.80 -17.67
CA GLY A 272 7.07 4.65 -16.94
C GLY A 272 7.66 3.57 -17.87
N LEU A 273 6.95 3.22 -18.95
CA LEU A 273 7.42 2.28 -19.97
C LEU A 273 8.65 2.81 -20.72
N PHE A 274 8.69 4.11 -21.00
CA PHE A 274 9.86 4.74 -21.61
C PHE A 274 11.05 4.70 -20.64
N ALA A 275 10.87 5.14 -19.40
CA ALA A 275 11.91 5.13 -18.37
C ALA A 275 12.44 3.70 -18.10
N ALA A 276 11.56 2.69 -18.09
CA ALA A 276 11.94 1.29 -17.90
C ALA A 276 12.97 0.81 -18.95
N ARG A 277 13.01 1.40 -20.15
CA ARG A 277 14.00 1.05 -21.17
C ARG A 277 15.41 1.54 -20.86
N PHE A 278 15.55 2.53 -20.00
CA PHE A 278 16.84 3.17 -19.67
C PHE A 278 17.41 2.74 -18.33
N VAL A 279 16.74 1.84 -17.61
CA VAL A 279 17.24 1.28 -16.35
C VAL A 279 17.86 -0.12 -16.56
N PRO A 280 18.79 -0.54 -15.68
CA PRO A 280 19.23 -1.92 -15.64
C PRO A 280 18.04 -2.87 -15.47
N ASN A 281 18.14 -4.09 -16.04
CA ASN A 281 17.04 -5.05 -16.05
C ASN A 281 15.75 -4.51 -16.69
N SER A 282 15.87 -3.75 -17.78
CA SER A 282 14.75 -3.13 -18.52
C SER A 282 13.55 -4.06 -18.74
N ARG A 283 13.79 -5.32 -19.15
CA ARG A 283 12.73 -6.31 -19.35
C ARG A 283 11.90 -6.56 -18.09
N TYR A 284 12.53 -6.69 -16.93
CA TYR A 284 11.84 -6.84 -15.65
C TYR A 284 10.95 -5.63 -15.35
N TRP A 285 11.47 -4.41 -15.49
CA TRP A 285 10.71 -3.20 -15.20
C TRP A 285 9.57 -2.93 -16.19
N ILE A 286 9.74 -3.30 -17.46
CA ILE A 286 8.64 -3.34 -18.43
C ILE A 286 7.58 -4.34 -17.97
N GLY A 287 8.00 -5.53 -17.50
CA GLY A 287 7.11 -6.53 -16.92
C GLY A 287 6.30 -5.99 -15.75
N VAL A 288 6.92 -5.23 -14.84
CA VAL A 288 6.24 -4.57 -13.71
C VAL A 288 5.18 -3.58 -14.21
N GLN A 289 5.53 -2.70 -15.15
CA GLN A 289 4.59 -1.72 -15.70
C GLN A 289 3.39 -2.38 -16.40
N LEU A 290 3.64 -3.42 -17.20
CA LEU A 290 2.59 -4.20 -17.85
C LEU A 290 1.71 -4.92 -16.83
N ALA A 291 2.29 -5.48 -15.76
CA ALA A 291 1.53 -6.14 -14.72
C ALA A 291 0.61 -5.15 -13.98
N CYS A 292 1.10 -3.97 -13.61
CA CYS A 292 0.28 -2.91 -13.01
C CYS A 292 -0.87 -2.50 -13.93
N LEU A 293 -0.60 -2.36 -15.24
CA LEU A 293 -1.65 -2.07 -16.23
C LEU A 293 -2.68 -3.20 -16.31
N LEU A 294 -2.26 -4.45 -16.26
CA LEU A 294 -3.17 -5.60 -16.27
C LEU A 294 -4.00 -5.69 -14.98
N VAL A 295 -3.43 -5.38 -13.81
CA VAL A 295 -4.20 -5.27 -12.56
C VAL A 295 -5.28 -4.19 -12.70
N PHE A 296 -4.91 -3.03 -13.24
CA PHE A 296 -5.85 -1.94 -13.47
C PHE A 296 -6.99 -2.35 -14.44
N LEU A 297 -6.63 -2.93 -15.60
CA LEU A 297 -7.61 -3.37 -16.61
C LEU A 297 -8.46 -4.56 -16.13
N GLY A 298 -7.93 -5.45 -15.30
CA GLY A 298 -8.66 -6.55 -14.68
C GLY A 298 -9.56 -6.10 -13.52
N GLY A 299 -9.17 -5.04 -12.81
CA GLY A 299 -9.96 -4.38 -11.78
C GLY A 299 -11.18 -3.63 -12.35
N TYR A 300 -11.05 -3.05 -13.55
CA TYR A 300 -12.12 -2.33 -14.26
C TYR A 300 -13.48 -3.06 -14.29
N PRO A 301 -13.57 -4.31 -14.78
CA PRO A 301 -14.85 -5.01 -14.86
C PRO A 301 -15.31 -5.58 -13.51
N CYS A 302 -14.40 -5.77 -12.56
CA CYS A 302 -14.62 -6.59 -11.36
C CYS A 302 -15.85 -6.16 -10.55
N PRO A 303 -16.08 -4.87 -10.24
CA PRO A 303 -17.25 -4.42 -9.48
C PRO A 303 -18.59 -4.71 -10.17
N VAL A 304 -18.61 -4.81 -11.50
CA VAL A 304 -19.84 -5.07 -12.28
C VAL A 304 -20.21 -6.56 -12.25
N PHE A 305 -19.21 -7.44 -12.17
CA PHE A 305 -19.42 -8.90 -12.20
C PHE A 305 -19.41 -9.56 -10.82
N LEU A 306 -18.79 -8.92 -9.82
CA LEU A 306 -18.78 -9.42 -8.44
C LEU A 306 -19.99 -8.86 -7.68
N THR A 307 -21.05 -9.66 -7.67
CA THR A 307 -22.32 -9.37 -6.96
C THR A 307 -22.32 -9.83 -5.50
N THR A 308 -21.19 -10.23 -4.91
CA THR A 308 -21.18 -11.07 -3.70
C THR A 308 -20.25 -10.64 -2.56
N ASP A 309 -20.69 -11.05 -1.35
CA ASP A 309 -20.24 -10.84 0.04
C ASP A 309 -18.73 -10.79 0.36
N LEU A 310 -17.83 -11.18 -0.56
CA LEU A 310 -16.41 -11.38 -0.25
C LEU A 310 -15.62 -10.06 -0.13
N PHE A 311 -16.06 -8.98 -0.78
CA PHE A 311 -15.37 -7.69 -0.77
C PHE A 311 -15.54 -6.91 0.55
N LEU A 312 -16.51 -7.31 1.37
CA LEU A 312 -16.85 -6.64 2.62
C LEU A 312 -15.93 -7.01 3.80
N ILE A 313 -15.16 -8.08 3.66
CA ILE A 313 -14.20 -8.51 4.69
C ILE A 313 -13.03 -7.50 4.83
N CYS A 314 -12.95 -6.49 3.96
CA CYS A 314 -11.91 -5.46 3.99
C CYS A 314 -12.44 -4.02 3.89
N THR A 315 -13.75 -3.80 3.97
CA THR A 315 -14.37 -2.46 3.88
C THR A 315 -15.40 -2.25 4.99
N TYR A 316 -15.50 -1.01 5.49
CA TYR A 316 -16.40 -0.67 6.61
C TYR A 316 -17.88 -0.84 6.23
N TYR A 317 -18.65 -1.42 7.15
CA TYR A 317 -20.12 -1.43 7.10
C TYR A 317 -20.63 -0.13 7.73
N ASP A 318 -21.19 0.76 6.93
CA ASP A 318 -22.02 1.87 7.41
C ASP A 318 -23.45 1.60 6.94
N PRO A 319 -24.40 1.25 7.83
CA PRO A 319 -25.78 1.04 7.41
C PRO A 319 -26.34 2.35 6.83
N PRO A 320 -27.11 2.31 5.73
CA PRO A 320 -27.87 3.47 5.32
C PRO A 320 -28.84 3.86 6.44
N ALA A 321 -28.80 5.15 6.81
CA ALA A 321 -29.84 5.80 7.61
C ALA A 321 -31.21 5.77 6.88
#